data_AF-I4YLD5-F1
#
_entry.id   AF-I4YLD5-F1
#
_cell.length_a   1.000
_cell.length_b   1.000
_cell.length_c   1.000
_cell.angle_alpha   90.00
_cell.angle_beta   90.00
_cell.angle_gamma   90.00
#
_symmetry.space_group_name_H-M   'P 1'
#
loop_
_entity.id
_entity.type
_entity.pdbx_description
1 polymer ?
#
loop_
_entity_poly.entity_id
_entity_poly.type
_entity_poly.pdbx_seq_one_letter_code
_entity_poly.pdbx_strand_id
1 'polypeptide(L)'
;MQNISNSLPWVVAQDESDPLLPTALQALTRRGDAPASPTEGSEAPQGEQAVISHIEIVRVIERLHRRSLDLVRADLIEAGIDDLSPSQVMMLFTIGSSELSVRDLIERGYYLGSNASYSLKRLVEAEYVIRTASERDRRSARIRLSEKGRALCDMIRQNDKTYQQLMARNEAEVRNLETTFRTLKRIEQTWSNAVRYRDMGSDE
;
A
#
# COMPACT_ATOMS: atom_id res chain seq x y z
N MET A 1 35.80 -44.86 -19.98
CA MET A 1 34.55 -45.31 -20.65
C MET A 1 33.37 -44.72 -19.89
N GLN A 2 32.53 -43.94 -20.60
CA GLN A 2 31.07 -43.66 -20.40
C GLN A 2 30.63 -43.16 -19.00
N ASN A 3 30.28 -41.88 -18.76
CA ASN A 3 29.22 -41.02 -19.30
C ASN A 3 27.80 -41.61 -19.18
N ILE A 4 26.93 -40.96 -18.38
CA ILE A 4 25.46 -40.77 -18.46
C ILE A 4 25.12 -39.81 -17.27
N SER A 5 24.84 -38.52 -17.44
CA SER A 5 23.77 -37.79 -18.15
C SER A 5 22.68 -37.30 -17.18
N ASN A 6 22.73 -35.99 -16.97
CA ASN A 6 21.66 -35.08 -16.58
C ASN A 6 20.43 -35.27 -17.51
N SER A 7 19.19 -35.13 -17.03
CA SER A 7 18.04 -34.50 -17.73
C SER A 7 16.69 -34.74 -17.04
N LEU A 8 16.02 -33.64 -16.70
CA LEU A 8 14.59 -33.55 -16.44
C LEU A 8 13.81 -33.68 -17.78
N PRO A 9 12.66 -34.36 -17.81
CA PRO A 9 11.88 -34.52 -19.02
C PRO A 9 10.90 -33.36 -19.21
N TRP A 10 11.19 -32.46 -20.13
CA TRP A 10 10.16 -31.71 -20.84
C TRP A 10 10.54 -31.70 -22.32
N VAL A 11 9.87 -32.53 -23.12
CA VAL A 11 9.50 -32.37 -24.53
C VAL A 11 8.75 -33.65 -24.90
N VAL A 12 7.44 -33.55 -25.16
CA VAL A 12 6.83 -34.05 -26.42
C VAL A 12 5.68 -33.11 -26.76
N ALA A 13 5.75 -32.57 -27.97
CA ALA A 13 4.78 -31.69 -28.61
C ALA A 13 3.50 -32.44 -29.02
N GLN A 14 2.38 -31.73 -29.22
CA GLN A 14 1.77 -31.59 -30.55
C GLN A 14 0.52 -30.69 -30.52
N ASP A 15 0.57 -29.69 -31.40
CA ASP A 15 -0.47 -29.18 -32.31
C ASP A 15 -1.90 -29.76 -32.19
N GLU A 16 -2.86 -28.91 -31.80
CA GLU A 16 -4.24 -28.94 -32.29
C GLU A 16 -4.83 -27.53 -32.27
N SER A 17 -5.17 -27.04 -33.45
CA SER A 17 -5.98 -25.86 -33.72
C SER A 17 -7.47 -26.21 -33.65
N ASP A 18 -8.26 -25.55 -32.78
CA ASP A 18 -9.68 -25.25 -33.02
C ASP A 18 -10.23 -24.19 -32.01
N PRO A 19 -11.42 -23.60 -32.20
CA PRO A 19 -11.64 -22.15 -32.23
C PRO A 19 -12.61 -21.74 -31.10
N LEU A 20 -13.27 -20.58 -31.20
CA LEU A 20 -14.24 -20.00 -30.25
C LEU A 20 -13.63 -19.07 -29.19
N LEU A 21 -13.00 -17.99 -29.67
CA LEU A 21 -13.01 -16.74 -28.91
C LEU A 21 -14.37 -16.05 -29.09
N PRO A 22 -15.05 -15.59 -28.01
CA PRO A 22 -16.37 -14.96 -28.10
C PRO A 22 -16.39 -13.70 -28.99
N THR A 23 -17.37 -13.67 -29.90
CA THR A 23 -17.65 -12.69 -30.96
C THR A 23 -17.94 -11.25 -30.49
N ALA A 24 -17.71 -10.91 -29.22
CA ALA A 24 -18.03 -9.58 -28.67
C ALA A 24 -16.92 -8.53 -28.80
N LEU A 25 -15.70 -8.91 -29.25
CA LEU A 25 -14.53 -8.01 -29.29
C LEU A 25 -13.95 -7.74 -30.70
N GLN A 26 -14.66 -8.13 -31.76
CA GLN A 26 -14.24 -7.86 -33.16
C GLN A 26 -15.09 -6.77 -33.86
N ALA A 27 -16.10 -6.22 -33.18
CA ALA A 27 -17.04 -5.25 -33.75
C ALA A 27 -16.63 -3.77 -33.61
N LEU A 28 -15.44 -3.45 -33.07
CA LEU A 28 -15.01 -2.06 -32.85
C LEU A 28 -13.82 -1.60 -33.69
N THR A 29 -13.36 -2.38 -34.69
CA THR A 29 -12.12 -2.01 -35.40
C THR A 29 -12.13 -2.18 -36.93
N ARG A 30 -13.29 -2.18 -37.60
CA ARG A 30 -13.31 -2.13 -39.08
C ARG A 30 -14.40 -1.24 -39.68
N ARG A 31 -14.01 -0.01 -40.02
CA ARG A 31 -14.53 0.83 -41.12
C ARG A 31 -13.51 1.95 -41.31
N GLY A 32 -12.81 2.17 -42.42
CA GLY A 32 -12.66 1.51 -43.72
C GLY A 32 -11.54 2.26 -44.50
N ASP A 33 -10.85 1.58 -45.42
CA ASP A 33 -9.97 2.19 -46.44
C ASP A 33 -10.84 2.86 -47.55
N ALA A 34 -10.49 3.92 -48.28
CA ALA A 34 -9.22 4.48 -48.79
C ALA A 34 -9.42 5.97 -49.27
N PRO A 35 -8.56 6.57 -50.11
CA PRO A 35 -7.40 7.40 -49.73
C PRO A 35 -7.56 8.89 -50.11
N ALA A 36 -6.88 9.79 -49.40
CA ALA A 36 -6.56 11.14 -49.89
C ALA A 36 -5.30 11.67 -49.20
N SER A 37 -4.40 12.24 -49.98
CA SER A 37 -3.27 13.08 -49.53
C SER A 37 -3.31 14.38 -50.34
N PRO A 38 -2.58 15.44 -49.96
CA PRO A 38 -2.26 15.95 -48.62
C PRO A 38 -2.83 17.37 -48.46
N THR A 39 -3.03 17.85 -47.24
CA THR A 39 -3.16 19.30 -47.01
C THR A 39 -2.41 19.67 -45.75
N GLU A 40 -1.49 20.60 -45.94
CA GLU A 40 -0.63 21.20 -44.94
C GLU A 40 -1.47 21.78 -43.81
N GLY A 41 -1.18 21.31 -42.60
CA GLY A 41 -1.66 21.87 -41.35
C GLY A 41 -0.59 21.57 -40.31
N SER A 42 0.25 22.55 -40.03
CA SER A 42 1.19 22.53 -38.91
C SER A 42 0.36 22.51 -37.61
N GLU A 43 -0.01 21.32 -37.16
CA GLU A 43 -0.41 21.10 -35.77
C GLU A 43 0.84 20.65 -35.02
N ALA A 44 1.41 21.58 -34.26
CA ALA A 44 2.35 21.25 -33.20
C ALA A 44 1.74 20.14 -32.33
N PRO A 45 2.51 19.13 -31.86
CA PRO A 45 1.96 18.10 -31.00
C PRO A 45 1.46 18.78 -29.73
N GLN A 46 0.14 18.88 -29.61
CA GLN A 46 -0.53 19.27 -28.38
C GLN A 46 -0.03 18.29 -27.33
N GLY A 47 0.70 18.80 -26.33
CA GLY A 47 1.37 17.98 -25.32
C GLY A 47 0.39 16.96 -24.77
N GLU A 48 0.65 15.70 -25.08
CA GLU A 48 -0.09 14.55 -24.56
C GLU A 48 -0.06 14.69 -23.04
N GLN A 49 -1.19 15.09 -22.44
CA GLN A 49 -1.30 15.20 -20.99
C GLN A 49 -1.01 13.81 -20.45
N ALA A 50 0.16 13.62 -19.83
CA ALA A 50 0.54 12.35 -19.27
C ALA A 50 -0.50 11.94 -18.24
N VAL A 51 -1.38 11.01 -18.61
CA VAL A 51 -2.41 10.48 -17.73
C VAL A 51 -1.70 9.61 -16.71
N ILE A 52 -1.51 10.13 -15.49
CA ILE A 52 -0.93 9.37 -14.39
C ILE A 52 -1.87 8.21 -14.06
N SER A 53 -1.40 6.99 -14.27
CA SER A 53 -2.17 5.78 -14.00
C SER A 53 -2.23 5.49 -12.49
N HIS A 54 -3.27 4.77 -12.07
CA HIS A 54 -3.39 4.31 -10.68
C HIS A 54 -2.21 3.40 -10.27
N ILE A 55 -1.64 2.65 -11.21
CA ILE A 55 -0.49 1.77 -10.99
C ILE A 55 0.77 2.60 -10.66
N GLU A 56 0.99 3.71 -11.35
CA GLU A 56 2.13 4.60 -11.06
C GLU A 56 2.02 5.23 -9.67
N ILE A 57 0.81 5.62 -9.26
CA ILE A 57 0.54 6.10 -7.90
C ILE A 57 0.88 5.03 -6.87
N VAL A 58 0.40 3.78 -7.04
CA VAL A 58 0.71 2.67 -6.12
C VAL A 58 2.22 2.43 -6.03
N ARG A 59 2.92 2.41 -7.16
CA ARG A 59 4.39 2.24 -7.19
C ARG A 59 5.13 3.35 -6.45
N VAL A 60 4.65 4.60 -6.53
CA VAL A 60 5.20 5.72 -5.75
C VAL A 60 4.92 5.50 -4.26
N ILE A 61 3.70 5.09 -3.88
CA ILE A 61 3.33 4.80 -2.49
C ILE A 61 4.22 3.70 -1.90
N GLU A 62 4.46 2.61 -2.62
CA GLU A 62 5.33 1.51 -2.16
C GLU A 62 6.75 1.99 -1.86
N ARG A 63 7.32 2.80 -2.77
CA ARG A 63 8.66 3.37 -2.57
C ARG A 63 8.68 4.36 -1.41
N LEU A 64 7.68 5.23 -1.31
CA LEU A 64 7.55 6.18 -0.20
C LEU A 64 7.40 5.47 1.14
N HIS A 65 6.62 4.39 1.20
CA HIS A 65 6.48 3.59 2.40
C HIS A 65 7.82 2.95 2.81
N ARG A 66 8.60 2.41 1.85
CA ARG A 66 9.94 1.91 2.17
C ARG A 66 10.86 3.00 2.72
N ARG A 67 10.83 4.19 2.11
CA ARG A 67 11.62 5.34 2.58
C ARG A 67 11.19 5.85 3.95
N SER A 68 9.90 5.83 4.26
CA SER A 68 9.44 6.20 5.60
C SER A 68 9.90 5.20 6.66
N LEU A 69 9.93 3.90 6.35
CA LEU A 69 10.50 2.89 7.24
C LEU A 69 12.02 3.08 7.44
N ASP A 70 12.73 3.56 6.42
CA ASP A 70 14.16 3.90 6.55
C ASP A 70 14.39 5.12 7.45
N LEU A 71 13.55 6.16 7.35
CA LEU A 71 13.60 7.33 8.24
C LEU A 71 13.32 6.95 9.69
N VAL A 72 12.24 6.19 9.93
CA VAL A 72 11.93 5.68 11.28
C VAL A 72 13.07 4.83 11.83
N ARG A 73 13.74 4.03 10.99
CA ARG A 73 14.91 3.26 11.41
C ARG A 73 16.05 4.17 11.86
N ALA A 74 16.32 5.25 11.12
CA ALA A 74 17.34 6.22 11.50
C ALA A 74 17.01 6.88 12.83
N ASP A 75 15.75 7.31 13.03
CA ASP A 75 15.29 7.92 14.28
C ASP A 75 15.44 6.96 15.48
N LEU A 76 15.14 5.67 15.30
CA LEU A 76 15.33 4.65 16.34
C LEU A 76 16.81 4.45 16.70
N ILE A 77 17.69 4.39 15.69
CA ILE A 77 19.14 4.22 15.89
C ILE A 77 19.71 5.44 16.64
N GLU A 78 19.31 6.65 16.26
CA GLU A 78 19.74 7.89 16.92
C GLU A 78 19.29 7.94 18.39
N ALA A 79 18.07 7.45 18.67
CA ALA A 79 17.53 7.35 20.02
C ALA A 79 18.11 6.17 20.85
N GLY A 80 18.93 5.30 20.25
CA GLY A 80 19.47 4.11 20.91
C GLY A 80 18.43 3.02 21.18
N ILE A 81 17.37 2.95 20.38
CA ILE A 81 16.27 2.00 20.51
C ILE A 81 16.47 0.85 19.54
N ASP A 82 16.75 -0.34 20.06
CA ASP A 82 17.01 -1.57 19.30
C ASP A 82 15.95 -2.66 19.50
N ASP A 83 15.01 -2.46 20.43
CA ASP A 83 13.94 -3.40 20.77
C ASP A 83 12.72 -3.33 19.82
N LEU A 84 12.76 -2.44 18.82
CA LEU A 84 11.70 -2.20 17.85
C LEU A 84 12.17 -2.20 16.40
N SER A 85 11.32 -2.78 15.54
CA SER A 85 11.39 -2.60 14.10
C SER A 85 10.55 -1.40 13.63
N PRO A 86 10.88 -0.77 12.49
CA PRO A 86 10.09 0.33 11.94
C PRO A 86 8.61 -0.03 11.68
N SER A 87 8.31 -1.27 11.29
CA SER A 87 6.93 -1.72 11.11
C SER A 87 6.14 -1.79 12.42
N GLN A 88 6.79 -2.13 13.53
CA GLN A 88 6.17 -2.07 14.86
C GLN A 88 5.91 -0.63 15.29
N VAL A 89 6.79 0.32 14.95
CA VAL A 89 6.51 1.76 15.16
C VAL A 89 5.28 2.21 14.37
N MET A 90 5.16 1.78 13.11
CA MET A 90 3.94 2.05 12.32
C MET A 90 2.68 1.46 12.98
N MET A 91 2.79 0.30 13.64
CA MET A 91 1.70 -0.28 14.43
C MET A 91 1.32 0.59 15.63
N LEU A 92 2.29 1.19 16.32
CA LEU A 92 2.02 2.15 17.41
C LEU A 92 1.29 3.40 16.88
N PHE A 93 1.64 3.89 15.69
CA PHE A 93 0.91 4.98 15.04
C PHE A 93 -0.53 4.60 14.70
N THR A 94 -0.77 3.37 14.21
CA THR A 94 -2.13 2.88 13.94
C THR A 94 -2.96 2.74 15.20
N ILE A 95 -2.35 2.37 16.35
CA ILE A 95 -3.04 2.36 17.65
C ILE A 95 -3.45 3.78 18.05
N GLY A 96 -2.53 4.74 17.91
CA GLY A 96 -2.82 6.15 18.19
C GLY A 96 -3.10 6.44 19.67
N SER A 97 -3.86 7.51 19.93
CA SER A 97 -4.13 7.97 21.31
C SER A 97 -5.30 7.26 21.99
N SER A 98 -6.14 6.56 21.23
CA SER A 98 -7.34 5.90 21.74
C SER A 98 -7.15 4.40 21.91
N GLU A 99 -8.05 3.79 22.68
CA GLU A 99 -8.09 2.34 22.83
C GLU A 99 -8.88 1.71 21.66
N LEU A 100 -8.35 0.62 21.09
CA LEU A 100 -8.98 -0.13 20.00
C LEU A 100 -8.93 -1.64 20.26
N SER A 101 -9.75 -2.41 19.55
CA SER A 101 -9.63 -3.87 19.59
C SER A 101 -8.47 -4.36 18.72
N VAL A 102 -7.96 -5.57 19.01
CA VAL A 102 -6.96 -6.23 18.14
C VAL A 102 -7.50 -6.42 16.72
N ARG A 103 -8.79 -6.69 16.58
CA ARG A 103 -9.45 -6.82 15.28
C ARG A 103 -9.40 -5.50 14.51
N ASP A 104 -9.78 -4.39 15.14
CA ASP A 104 -9.73 -3.06 14.52
C ASP A 104 -8.30 -2.69 14.11
N LEU A 105 -7.29 -3.10 14.89
CA LEU A 105 -5.88 -2.85 14.55
C LEU A 105 -5.50 -3.56 13.26
N ILE A 106 -5.85 -4.85 13.16
CA ILE A 106 -5.56 -5.68 11.99
C ILE A 106 -6.26 -5.12 10.75
N GLU A 107 -7.53 -4.76 10.88
CA GLU A 107 -8.34 -4.19 9.78
C GLU A 107 -7.81 -2.82 9.34
N ARG A 108 -7.51 -1.90 10.27
CA ARG A 108 -7.05 -0.54 9.95
C ARG A 108 -5.62 -0.47 9.44
N GLY A 109 -4.76 -1.36 9.92
CA GLY A 109 -3.35 -1.40 9.53
C GLY A 109 -3.06 -2.33 8.36
N TYR A 110 -4.08 -2.98 7.81
CA TYR A 110 -3.95 -4.00 6.76
C TYR A 110 -2.90 -5.07 7.11
N TYR A 111 -2.78 -5.41 8.39
CA TYR A 111 -1.74 -6.31 8.87
C TYR A 111 -2.12 -7.77 8.57
N LEU A 112 -1.18 -8.54 8.02
CA LEU A 112 -1.38 -9.98 7.79
C LEU A 112 -1.32 -10.74 9.12
N GLY A 113 -2.31 -11.60 9.37
CA GLY A 113 -2.69 -12.10 10.70
C GLY A 113 -1.54 -12.61 11.60
N SER A 114 -0.74 -13.58 11.14
CA SER A 114 0.33 -14.18 11.95
C SER A 114 1.46 -13.19 12.28
N ASN A 115 1.84 -12.35 11.31
CA ASN A 115 2.88 -11.33 11.49
C ASN A 115 2.40 -10.19 12.41
N ALA A 116 1.12 -9.82 12.31
CA ALA A 116 0.50 -8.81 13.17
C ALA A 116 0.49 -9.26 14.64
N SER A 117 0.06 -10.50 14.87
CA SER A 117 -0.07 -11.08 16.20
C SER A 117 1.27 -11.20 16.92
N TYR A 118 2.31 -11.61 16.20
CA TYR A 118 3.67 -11.67 16.73
C TYR A 118 4.21 -10.27 17.07
N SER A 119 4.05 -9.31 16.15
CA SER A 119 4.49 -7.93 16.35
C SER A 119 3.81 -7.29 17.56
N LEU A 120 2.50 -7.49 17.72
CA LEU A 120 1.74 -7.00 18.87
C LEU A 120 2.20 -7.66 20.17
N LYS A 121 2.44 -8.97 20.16
CA LYS A 121 2.97 -9.68 21.34
C LYS A 121 4.30 -9.07 21.79
N ARG A 122 5.22 -8.83 20.85
CA ARG A 122 6.51 -8.17 21.14
C ARG A 122 6.34 -6.76 21.69
N LEU A 123 5.42 -5.96 21.14
CA LEU A 123 5.11 -4.61 21.63
C LEU A 123 4.55 -4.60 23.06
N VAL A 124 3.78 -5.62 23.44
CA VAL A 124 3.28 -5.79 24.81
C VAL A 124 4.41 -6.20 25.74
N GLU A 125 5.26 -7.15 25.34
CA GLU A 125 6.41 -7.60 26.14
C GLU A 125 7.47 -6.50 26.34
N ALA A 126 7.70 -5.66 25.34
CA ALA A 126 8.58 -4.49 25.42
C ALA A 126 7.91 -3.25 26.05
N GLU A 127 6.72 -3.42 26.64
CA GLU A 127 5.98 -2.42 27.41
C GLU A 127 5.57 -1.16 26.64
N TYR A 128 5.52 -1.20 25.31
CA TYR A 128 5.00 -0.11 24.48
C TYR A 128 3.48 -0.13 24.36
N VAL A 129 2.86 -1.30 24.52
CA VAL A 129 1.42 -1.51 24.41
C VAL A 129 0.87 -2.18 25.66
N ILE A 130 -0.23 -1.65 26.17
CA ILE A 130 -1.01 -2.26 27.25
C ILE A 130 -2.16 -3.03 26.61
N ARG A 131 -2.25 -4.32 26.94
CA ARG A 131 -3.32 -5.21 26.50
C ARG A 131 -4.23 -5.56 27.67
N THR A 132 -5.53 -5.36 27.49
CA THR A 132 -6.58 -5.67 28.47
C THR A 132 -7.60 -6.64 27.87
N ALA A 133 -8.22 -7.44 28.72
CA ALA A 133 -9.41 -8.19 28.31
C ALA A 133 -10.55 -7.19 28.06
N SER A 134 -11.32 -7.38 27.00
CA SER A 134 -12.50 -6.54 26.76
C SER A 134 -13.60 -6.85 27.78
N GLU A 135 -14.18 -5.80 28.35
CA GLU A 135 -15.30 -5.90 29.30
C GLU A 135 -16.59 -6.41 28.64
N ARG A 136 -16.78 -6.08 27.35
CA ARG A 136 -17.99 -6.43 26.58
C ARG A 136 -17.94 -7.83 25.99
N ASP A 137 -16.75 -8.32 25.65
CA ASP A 137 -16.56 -9.67 25.09
C ASP A 137 -15.21 -10.23 25.52
N ARG A 138 -15.21 -11.22 26.42
CA ARG A 138 -14.01 -11.89 26.95
C ARG A 138 -13.17 -12.58 25.86
N ARG A 139 -13.70 -12.79 24.66
CA ARG A 139 -12.97 -13.33 23.50
C ARG A 139 -12.19 -12.25 22.75
N SER A 140 -12.51 -10.98 22.97
CA SER A 140 -11.84 -9.83 22.35
C SER A 140 -10.84 -9.18 23.31
N ALA A 141 -9.68 -8.79 22.79
CA ALA A 141 -8.70 -8.03 23.55
C ALA A 141 -8.70 -6.57 23.09
N ARG A 142 -8.55 -5.67 24.05
CA ARG A 142 -8.37 -4.24 23.84
C ARG A 142 -6.91 -3.88 24.03
N ILE A 143 -6.47 -2.89 23.28
CA ILE A 143 -5.09 -2.41 23.28
C ILE A 143 -5.05 -0.89 23.28
N ARG A 144 -4.04 -0.34 23.95
CA ARG A 144 -3.72 1.08 23.94
C ARG A 144 -2.23 1.28 24.13
N LEU A 145 -1.71 2.45 23.74
CA LEU A 145 -0.32 2.80 24.03
C LEU A 145 -0.08 2.90 25.54
N SER A 146 1.08 2.42 25.97
CA SER A 146 1.64 2.77 27.29
C SER A 146 2.18 4.20 27.27
N GLU A 147 2.73 4.66 28.39
CA GLU A 147 3.47 5.92 28.43
C GLU A 147 4.74 5.85 27.58
N LYS A 148 5.50 4.74 27.68
CA LYS A 148 6.65 4.44 26.80
C LYS A 148 6.26 4.50 25.32
N GLY A 149 5.14 3.88 24.95
CA GLY A 149 4.58 3.92 23.59
C GLY A 149 4.25 5.32 23.10
N ARG A 150 3.61 6.15 23.95
CA ARG A 150 3.29 7.54 23.61
C ARG A 150 4.54 8.39 23.44
N ALA A 151 5.50 8.29 24.38
CA ALA A 151 6.75 9.04 24.33
C ALA A 151 7.54 8.74 23.05
N LEU A 152 7.61 7.47 22.64
CA LEU A 152 8.22 7.09 21.37
C LEU A 152 7.50 7.73 20.18
N CYS A 153 6.18 7.61 20.10
CA CYS A 153 5.39 8.22 19.01
C CYS A 153 5.59 9.73 18.94
N ASP A 154 5.69 10.42 20.08
CA ASP A 154 5.88 11.86 20.13
C ASP A 154 7.30 12.28 19.70
N MET A 155 8.32 11.50 20.09
CA MET A 155 9.69 11.67 19.60
C MET A 155 9.76 11.53 18.07
N ILE A 156 9.20 10.46 17.51
CA ILE A 156 9.20 10.24 16.05
C ILE A 156 8.41 11.36 15.33
N ARG A 157 7.28 11.83 15.88
CA ARG A 157 6.55 12.98 15.32
C ARG A 157 7.37 14.25 15.34
N GLN A 158 8.21 14.44 16.36
CA GLN A 158 9.06 15.62 16.47
C GLN A 158 10.16 15.59 15.41
N ASN A 159 10.75 14.42 15.14
CA ASN A 159 11.68 14.24 14.02
C ASN A 159 10.99 14.45 12.68
N ASP A 160 9.77 13.92 12.50
CA ASP A 160 8.97 14.08 11.29
C ASP A 160 8.70 15.55 10.93
N LYS A 161 8.44 16.41 11.92
CA LYS A 161 8.29 17.86 11.68
C LYS A 161 9.52 18.47 11.00
N THR A 162 10.72 18.00 11.35
CA THR A 162 11.96 18.45 10.72
C THR A 162 12.00 18.04 9.26
N TYR A 163 11.62 16.80 8.94
CA TYR A 163 11.51 16.34 7.55
C TYR A 163 10.43 17.12 6.77
N GLN A 164 9.29 17.39 7.38
CA GLN A 164 8.22 18.19 6.77
C GLN A 164 8.70 19.62 6.43
N GLN A 165 9.47 20.27 7.30
CA GLN A 165 10.04 21.59 7.04
C GLN A 165 11.04 21.59 5.86
N LEU A 166 11.76 20.49 5.65
CA LEU A 166 12.67 20.35 4.51
C LEU A 166 11.90 20.18 3.18
N MET A 167 10.74 19.53 3.22
CA MET A 167 9.90 19.24 2.06
C MET A 167 8.94 20.37 1.68
N ALA A 168 8.36 21.07 2.65
CA ALA A 168 7.40 22.15 2.45
C ALA A 168 7.94 23.44 3.07
N ARG A 169 8.59 24.23 2.23
CA ARG A 169 9.31 25.47 2.57
C ARG A 169 8.43 26.71 2.47
N ASN A 170 7.27 26.58 1.83
CA ASN A 170 6.30 27.66 1.67
C ASN A 170 4.85 27.15 1.78
N GLU A 171 3.91 28.08 1.95
CA GLU A 171 2.49 27.73 2.11
C GLU A 171 1.89 26.99 0.91
N ALA A 172 2.38 27.24 -0.31
CA ALA A 172 1.88 26.56 -1.49
C ALA A 172 2.24 25.07 -1.48
N GLU A 173 3.46 24.73 -1.05
CA GLU A 173 3.90 23.34 -0.88
C GLU A 173 3.12 22.63 0.23
N VAL A 174 2.80 23.32 1.33
CA VAL A 174 1.92 22.79 2.39
C VAL A 174 0.52 22.47 1.84
N ARG A 175 -0.08 23.39 1.07
CA ARG A 175 -1.39 23.16 0.42
C ARG A 175 -1.35 22.01 -0.58
N ASN A 176 -0.24 21.85 -1.30
CA ASN A 176 -0.07 20.73 -2.22
C ASN A 176 -0.04 19.40 -1.47
N LEU A 177 0.68 19.32 -0.33
CA LEU A 177 0.71 18.13 0.51
C LEU A 177 -0.68 17.76 1.03
N GLU A 178 -1.46 18.75 1.48
CA GLU A 178 -2.84 18.54 1.91
C GLU A 178 -3.73 18.02 0.77
N THR A 179 -3.58 18.60 -0.43
CA THR A 179 -4.30 18.17 -1.63
C THR A 179 -3.94 16.74 -2.02
N THR A 180 -2.66 16.38 -1.95
CA THR A 180 -2.18 15.01 -2.17
C THR A 180 -2.81 14.05 -1.18
N PHE A 181 -2.78 14.37 0.12
CA PHE A 181 -3.38 13.52 1.16
C PHE A 181 -4.87 13.28 0.91
N ARG A 182 -5.64 14.34 0.64
CA ARG A 182 -7.09 14.22 0.35
C ARG A 182 -7.35 13.37 -0.91
N THR A 183 -6.52 13.53 -1.94
CA THR A 183 -6.64 12.75 -3.18
C THR A 183 -6.38 11.27 -2.93
N LEU A 184 -5.31 10.94 -2.20
CA LEU A 184 -4.99 9.56 -1.83
C LEU A 184 -6.10 8.93 -0.97
N LYS A 185 -6.67 9.68 -0.01
CA LYS A 185 -7.81 9.22 0.80
C LYS A 185 -9.04 8.92 -0.04
N ARG A 186 -9.34 9.74 -1.04
CA ARG A 186 -10.45 9.48 -1.97
C ARG A 186 -10.22 8.19 -2.75
N ILE A 187 -8.99 7.98 -3.25
CA ILE A 187 -8.61 6.75 -3.97
C ILE A 187 -8.80 5.51 -3.07
N GLU A 188 -8.29 5.55 -1.83
CA GLU A 188 -8.46 4.48 -0.83
C GLU A 188 -9.94 4.13 -0.61
N GLN A 189 -10.79 5.15 -0.43
CA GLN A 189 -12.24 4.97 -0.23
C GLN A 189 -12.93 4.38 -1.46
N THR A 190 -12.63 4.89 -2.66
CA THR A 190 -13.20 4.39 -3.91
C THR A 190 -12.85 2.92 -4.12
N TRP A 191 -11.60 2.51 -3.89
CA TRP A 191 -11.19 1.12 -4.06
C TRP A 191 -11.77 0.19 -2.99
N SER A 192 -11.82 0.65 -1.73
CA SER A 192 -12.46 -0.11 -0.65
C SER A 192 -13.93 -0.40 -0.94
N ASN A 193 -14.64 0.56 -1.54
CA ASN A 193 -16.02 0.38 -1.97
C ASN A 193 -16.11 -0.58 -3.17
N ALA A 194 -15.24 -0.43 -4.17
CA ALA A 194 -15.24 -1.29 -5.36
C ALA A 194 -15.02 -2.77 -5.05
N VAL A 195 -14.16 -3.09 -4.06
CA VAL A 195 -13.96 -4.48 -3.58
C VAL A 195 -15.23 -5.00 -2.93
N ARG A 196 -15.85 -4.23 -2.02
CA ARG A 196 -17.10 -4.63 -1.34
C ARG A 196 -18.25 -4.88 -2.31
N TYR A 197 -18.41 -4.04 -3.35
CA TYR A 197 -19.45 -4.23 -4.36
C TYR A 197 -19.19 -5.45 -5.24
N ARG A 198 -17.92 -5.80 -5.51
CA ARG A 198 -17.57 -7.01 -6.25
C ARG A 198 -17.90 -8.28 -5.46
N ASP A 199 -17.63 -8.27 -4.16
CA ASP A 199 -17.89 -9.41 -3.27
C ASP A 199 -19.40 -9.64 -3.05
N MET A 200 -20.25 -8.61 -3.18
CA MET A 200 -21.72 -8.74 -3.09
C MET A 200 -22.39 -9.24 -4.38
N GLY A 201 -21.71 -9.19 -5.53
CA GLY A 201 -22.27 -9.58 -6.83
C GLY A 201 -21.95 -11.02 -7.25
N SER A 202 -21.26 -11.80 -6.40
CA SER A 202 -20.88 -13.19 -6.67
C SER A 202 -21.71 -14.23 -5.90
N ASP A 203 -22.72 -13.79 -5.13
CA ASP A 203 -23.58 -14.62 -4.30
C ASP A 203 -25.00 -14.84 -4.90
N GLU A 204 -25.21 -14.48 -6.17
CA GLU A 204 -26.42 -14.79 -6.98
C GLU A 204 -26.13 -15.85 -8.04
#